data_AF-A0A1M6CFG8-F1
#
_entry.id   AF-A0A1M6CFG8-F1
#
_cell.length_a   1.000
_cell.length_b   1.000
_cell.length_c   1.000
_cell.angle_alpha   90.00
_cell.angle_beta   90.00
_cell.angle_gamma   90.00
#
_symmetry.space_group_name_H-M   'P 1'
#
loop_
_entity.id
_entity.type
_entity.pdbx_description
1 polymer ?
#
loop_
_entity_poly.entity_id
_entity_poly.type
_entity_poly.pdbx_seq_one_letter_code
_entity_poly.pdbx_strand_id
1 'polypeptide(L)'
;MNTISIILTSSLLSAFLTNIVNWLIQKNNFKNDYYKKLLDKRLNAYEEVEALISRMKPLIHLEDGNACNIFFTTGKHEYEMFVISLMKPLMSSFWLSNAVSNKITELNVFLLNEISYKIEDLSDEQAATILENLGIKHRETIRNIRKEIENLLYSDLKTLHNISSFVKNPRTTIHKFTLNPPSHSKQLA
;
A
#
# COMPACT_ATOMS: atom_id res chain seq x y z
N MET A 1 -27.03 23.88 60.85
CA MET A 1 -26.60 22.86 59.87
C MET A 1 -25.68 21.88 60.59
N ASN A 2 -26.04 20.60 60.66
CA ASN A 2 -25.21 19.60 61.33
C ASN A 2 -23.97 19.32 60.50
N THR A 3 -22.80 19.30 61.15
CA THR A 3 -21.49 18.94 60.57
C THR A 3 -21.56 17.63 59.78
N ILE A 4 -22.36 16.67 60.24
CA ILE A 4 -22.64 15.39 59.56
C ILE A 4 -23.23 15.60 58.16
N SER A 5 -24.19 16.52 57.99
CA SER A 5 -24.79 16.80 56.68
C SER A 5 -23.80 17.44 55.71
N ILE A 6 -22.91 18.30 56.21
CA ILE A 6 -21.84 18.91 55.39
C ILE A 6 -20.84 17.86 54.92
N ILE A 7 -20.44 16.95 55.82
CA ILE A 7 -19.52 15.86 55.48
C ILE A 7 -20.17 14.93 54.44
N LEU A 8 -21.42 14.52 54.66
CA LEU A 8 -22.12 13.60 53.76
C LEU A 8 -22.33 14.19 52.35
N THR A 9 -22.73 15.46 52.28
CA THR A 9 -22.90 16.19 51.00
C THR A 9 -21.58 16.39 50.28
N SER A 10 -20.50 16.67 51.01
CA SER A 10 -19.15 16.81 50.44
C SER A 10 -18.62 15.48 49.90
N SER A 11 -18.87 14.36 50.59
CA SER A 11 -18.52 13.02 50.11
C SER A 11 -19.30 12.62 48.87
N LEU A 12 -20.61 12.88 48.84
CA LEU A 12 -21.47 12.62 47.66
C LEU A 12 -21.06 13.45 46.46
N LEU A 13 -20.77 14.75 46.65
CA LEU A 13 -20.31 15.64 45.59
C LEU A 13 -18.94 15.22 45.06
N SER A 14 -18.03 14.82 45.95
CA SER A 14 -16.70 14.32 45.57
C SER A 14 -16.79 13.02 44.77
N ALA A 15 -17.64 12.08 45.20
CA ALA A 15 -17.88 10.82 44.47
C ALA A 15 -18.48 11.08 43.08
N PHE A 16 -19.43 12.01 42.98
CA PHE A 16 -20.04 12.40 41.71
C PHE A 16 -19.02 13.05 40.76
N LEU A 17 -18.24 14.02 41.23
CA LEU A 17 -17.18 14.67 40.43
C LEU A 17 -16.11 13.66 39.99
N THR A 18 -15.69 12.76 40.88
CA THR A 18 -14.71 11.71 40.56
C THR A 18 -15.24 10.80 39.45
N ASN A 19 -16.53 10.42 39.50
CA ASN A 19 -17.14 9.61 38.44
C ASN A 19 -17.18 10.34 37.09
N ILE A 20 -17.49 11.64 37.06
CA ILE A 20 -17.46 12.43 35.80
C ILE A 20 -16.05 12.50 35.24
N VAL A 21 -15.06 12.84 36.07
CA VAL A 21 -13.66 12.92 35.65
C VAL A 21 -13.16 11.56 35.16
N ASN A 22 -13.45 10.48 35.88
CA ASN A 22 -13.10 9.12 35.46
C ASN A 22 -13.73 8.76 34.10
N TRP A 23 -15.00 9.10 33.89
CA TRP A 23 -15.66 8.85 32.60
C TRP A 23 -15.01 9.62 31.45
N LEU A 24 -14.65 10.90 31.66
CA LEU A 24 -13.93 11.70 30.67
C LEU A 24 -12.55 11.11 30.33
N ILE A 25 -11.80 10.68 31.36
CA ILE A 25 -10.49 10.02 31.17
C ILE A 25 -10.66 8.71 30.39
N GLN A 26 -11.62 7.86 30.76
CA GLN A 26 -11.87 6.60 30.07
C GLN A 26 -12.28 6.80 28.61
N LYS A 27 -13.15 7.77 28.33
CA LYS A 27 -13.54 8.13 26.97
C LYS A 27 -12.35 8.57 26.12
N ASN A 28 -11.45 9.39 26.70
CA ASN A 28 -10.24 9.83 26.01
C ASN A 28 -9.26 8.66 25.76
N ASN A 29 -9.07 7.79 26.75
CA ASN A 29 -8.24 6.60 26.63
C ASN A 29 -8.76 5.66 25.53
N PHE A 30 -10.07 5.41 25.49
CA PHE A 30 -10.69 4.61 24.43
C PHE A 30 -10.44 5.20 23.03
N LYS A 31 -10.61 6.52 22.88
CA LYS A 31 -10.33 7.20 21.60
C LYS A 31 -8.86 7.06 21.21
N ASN A 32 -7.95 7.25 22.16
CA ASN A 32 -6.52 7.13 21.92
C ASN A 32 -6.14 5.70 21.51
N ASP A 33 -6.66 4.69 22.18
CA ASP A 33 -6.37 3.29 21.86
C ASP A 33 -6.98 2.87 20.52
N TYR A 34 -8.17 3.37 20.19
CA TYR A 34 -8.74 3.22 18.86
C TYR A 34 -7.85 3.87 17.77
N TYR A 35 -7.34 5.08 18.02
CA TYR A 35 -6.47 5.79 17.07
C TYR A 35 -5.11 5.10 16.91
N LYS A 36 -4.53 4.56 17.99
CA LYS A 36 -3.32 3.73 17.92
C LYS A 36 -3.53 2.53 17.01
N LYS A 37 -4.61 1.77 17.20
CA LYS A 37 -4.92 0.60 16.35
C LYS A 37 -5.07 0.97 14.87
N LEU A 38 -5.71 2.11 14.57
CA LEU A 38 -5.81 2.60 13.19
C LEU A 38 -4.45 3.01 12.62
N LEU A 39 -3.63 3.68 13.43
CA LEU A 39 -2.28 4.06 13.03
C LEU A 39 -1.42 2.83 12.73
N ASP A 40 -1.48 1.80 13.57
CA ASP A 40 -0.76 0.54 13.37
C ASP A 40 -1.19 -0.14 12.06
N LYS A 41 -2.51 -0.23 11.79
CA LYS A 41 -3.01 -0.79 10.53
C LYS A 41 -2.54 -0.03 9.30
N ARG A 42 -2.49 1.31 9.40
CA ARG A 42 -1.94 2.14 8.33
C ARG A 42 -0.45 1.87 8.17
N LEU A 43 0.33 1.96 9.24
CA LEU A 43 1.78 1.76 9.21
C LEU A 43 2.13 0.42 8.55
N ASN A 44 1.49 -0.68 8.97
CA ASN A 44 1.69 -2.00 8.37
C ASN A 44 1.41 -2.01 6.86
N ALA A 45 0.40 -1.29 6.39
CA ALA A 45 0.14 -1.18 4.95
C ALA A 45 1.25 -0.41 4.21
N TYR A 46 1.79 0.66 4.79
CA TYR A 46 2.92 1.40 4.21
C TYR A 46 4.21 0.56 4.21
N GLU A 47 4.45 -0.28 5.22
CA GLU A 47 5.57 -1.23 5.26
C GLU A 47 5.49 -2.26 4.12
N GLU A 48 4.30 -2.76 3.78
CA GLU A 48 4.13 -3.65 2.63
C GLU A 48 4.45 -2.94 1.30
N VAL A 49 4.16 -1.63 1.19
CA VAL A 49 4.56 -0.83 0.02
C VAL A 49 6.08 -0.61 -0.01
N GLU A 50 6.70 -0.37 1.14
CA GLU A 50 8.16 -0.27 1.25
C GLU A 50 8.87 -1.58 0.84
N ALA A 51 8.32 -2.72 1.24
CA ALA A 51 8.82 -4.03 0.83
C ALA A 51 8.72 -4.21 -0.69
N LEU A 52 7.62 -3.80 -1.31
CA LEU A 52 7.48 -3.79 -2.78
C LEU A 52 8.52 -2.89 -3.45
N ILE A 53 8.68 -1.64 -2.98
CA ILE A 53 9.70 -0.71 -3.52
C ILE A 53 11.10 -1.34 -3.44
N SER A 54 11.41 -2.01 -2.33
CA SER A 54 12.70 -2.67 -2.12
C SER A 54 12.94 -3.79 -3.13
N ARG A 55 11.91 -4.55 -3.51
CA ARG A 55 11.99 -5.55 -4.61
C ARG A 55 12.18 -4.92 -5.99
N MET A 56 11.70 -3.69 -6.19
CA MET A 56 11.85 -2.97 -7.46
C MET A 56 13.21 -2.28 -7.65
N LYS A 57 14.07 -2.23 -6.62
CA LYS A 57 15.34 -1.49 -6.65
C LYS A 57 16.48 -2.22 -7.38
N PRO A 58 16.70 -3.54 -7.17
CA PRO A 58 17.85 -4.21 -7.76
C PRO A 58 17.84 -4.18 -9.28
N LEU A 59 19.00 -3.85 -9.85
CA LEU A 59 19.29 -3.90 -11.28
C LEU A 59 20.45 -4.87 -11.49
N ILE A 60 20.38 -5.64 -12.57
CA ILE A 60 21.44 -6.52 -13.02
C ILE A 60 21.97 -6.01 -14.36
N HIS A 61 23.29 -6.04 -14.52
CA HIS A 61 23.93 -5.80 -15.81
C HIS A 61 23.89 -7.08 -16.63
N LEU A 62 23.49 -6.95 -17.89
CA LEU A 62 23.45 -8.01 -18.87
C LEU A 62 24.74 -8.01 -19.69
N GLU A 63 25.01 -9.11 -20.39
CA GLU A 63 26.24 -9.31 -21.17
C GLU A 63 26.40 -8.28 -22.31
N ASP A 64 25.28 -7.75 -22.82
CA ASP A 64 25.22 -6.74 -23.88
C ASP A 64 25.46 -5.30 -23.39
N GLY A 65 25.73 -5.13 -22.09
CA GLY A 65 25.94 -3.82 -21.46
C GLY A 65 24.65 -3.10 -21.05
N ASN A 66 23.47 -3.66 -21.35
CA ASN A 66 22.22 -3.18 -20.80
C ASN A 66 22.07 -3.54 -19.32
N ALA A 67 21.11 -2.92 -18.65
CA ALA A 67 20.71 -3.34 -17.32
C ALA A 67 19.20 -3.25 -17.18
N CYS A 68 18.60 -4.20 -16.48
CA CYS A 68 17.18 -4.20 -16.16
C CYS A 68 16.96 -4.75 -14.74
N ASN A 69 15.71 -4.72 -14.27
CA ASN A 69 15.40 -5.19 -12.93
C ASN A 69 15.55 -6.71 -12.82
N ILE A 70 16.03 -7.17 -11.66
CA ILE A 70 16.33 -8.60 -11.39
C ILE A 70 15.14 -9.53 -11.68
N PHE A 71 13.91 -9.07 -11.43
CA PHE A 71 12.70 -9.85 -11.67
C PHE A 71 12.35 -10.02 -13.17
N PHE A 72 13.19 -9.53 -14.08
CA PHE A 72 13.13 -9.83 -15.52
C PHE A 72 14.22 -10.79 -16.01
N THR A 73 15.28 -11.02 -15.23
CA THR A 73 16.50 -11.68 -15.70
C THR A 73 16.65 -13.11 -15.19
N THR A 74 15.82 -13.52 -14.23
CA THR A 74 15.97 -14.81 -13.53
C THR A 74 14.86 -15.79 -13.89
N GLY A 75 14.19 -15.54 -15.02
CA GLY A 75 13.14 -16.41 -15.57
C GLY A 75 11.72 -16.08 -15.10
N LYS A 76 10.76 -16.84 -15.63
CA LYS A 76 9.30 -16.65 -15.44
C LYS A 76 8.90 -16.69 -13.97
N HIS A 77 9.45 -17.63 -13.20
CA HIS A 77 9.14 -17.80 -11.78
C HIS A 77 9.44 -16.53 -10.95
N GLU A 78 10.60 -15.91 -11.13
CA GLU A 78 10.96 -14.71 -10.37
C GLU A 78 10.08 -13.50 -10.74
N TYR A 79 9.70 -13.39 -12.01
CA TYR A 79 8.71 -12.41 -12.44
C TYR A 79 7.35 -12.66 -11.75
N GLU A 80 6.85 -13.90 -11.73
CA GLU A 80 5.59 -14.25 -11.06
C GLU A 80 5.66 -14.00 -9.55
N MET A 81 6.78 -14.30 -8.90
CA MET A 81 7.00 -14.01 -7.49
C MET A 81 7.02 -12.50 -7.20
N PHE A 82 7.51 -11.69 -8.13
CA PHE A 82 7.38 -10.25 -8.06
C PHE A 82 5.92 -9.80 -8.23
N VAL A 83 5.17 -10.37 -9.19
CA VAL A 83 3.74 -10.06 -9.38
C VAL A 83 2.93 -10.44 -8.13
N ILE A 84 3.16 -11.61 -7.54
CA ILE A 84 2.53 -12.04 -6.28
C ILE A 84 2.83 -11.06 -5.14
N SER A 85 4.02 -10.44 -5.13
CA SER A 85 4.37 -9.45 -4.10
C SER A 85 3.52 -8.18 -4.13
N LEU A 86 2.86 -7.88 -5.25
CA LEU A 86 1.89 -6.76 -5.36
C LEU A 86 0.60 -7.05 -4.59
N MET A 87 0.26 -8.31 -4.34
CA MET A 87 -1.01 -8.68 -3.71
C MET A 87 -1.18 -8.05 -2.34
N LYS A 88 -0.14 -8.05 -1.52
CA LYS A 88 -0.20 -7.51 -0.16
C LYS A 88 -0.47 -6.00 -0.13
N PRO A 89 0.28 -5.15 -0.87
CA PRO A 89 -0.06 -3.73 -1.03
C PRO A 89 -1.46 -3.48 -1.61
N LEU A 90 -1.87 -4.26 -2.61
CA LEU A 90 -3.20 -4.14 -3.23
C LEU A 90 -4.33 -4.49 -2.24
N MET A 91 -4.19 -5.57 -1.49
CA MET A 91 -5.15 -5.98 -0.45
C MET A 91 -5.21 -4.98 0.71
N SER A 92 -4.07 -4.37 1.03
CA SER A 92 -3.97 -3.34 2.07
C SER A 92 -4.35 -1.95 1.56
N SER A 93 -4.80 -1.83 0.30
CA SER A 93 -5.14 -0.56 -0.32
C SER A 93 -6.05 0.30 0.52
N PHE A 94 -7.00 -0.29 1.27
CA PHE A 94 -7.91 0.39 2.21
C PHE A 94 -7.19 1.35 3.19
N TRP A 95 -6.00 0.96 3.64
CA TRP A 95 -5.21 1.67 4.64
C TRP A 95 -4.23 2.69 4.05
N LEU A 96 -4.02 2.65 2.74
CA LEU A 96 -3.17 3.57 2.00
C LEU A 96 -3.94 4.84 1.61
N SER A 97 -3.21 5.90 1.25
CA SER A 97 -3.83 7.03 0.54
C SER A 97 -4.33 6.59 -0.84
N ASN A 98 -5.30 7.33 -1.38
CA ASN A 98 -5.78 7.10 -2.74
C ASN A 98 -4.64 7.22 -3.75
N ALA A 99 -3.71 8.16 -3.55
CA ALA A 99 -2.58 8.37 -4.45
C ALA A 99 -1.65 7.14 -4.52
N VAL A 100 -1.23 6.62 -3.36
CA VAL A 100 -0.38 5.42 -3.29
C VAL A 100 -1.13 4.21 -3.86
N SER A 101 -2.38 3.99 -3.45
CA SER A 101 -3.21 2.88 -3.93
C SER A 101 -3.38 2.92 -5.46
N ASN A 102 -3.63 4.09 -6.03
CA ASN A 102 -3.81 4.26 -7.48
C ASN A 102 -2.50 3.96 -8.22
N LYS A 103 -1.35 4.42 -7.70
CA LYS A 103 -0.05 4.19 -8.35
C LYS A 103 0.39 2.72 -8.28
N ILE A 104 0.05 2.00 -7.21
CA ILE A 104 0.26 0.54 -7.14
C ILE A 104 -0.67 -0.19 -8.13
N THR A 105 -1.91 0.27 -8.26
CA THR A 105 -2.85 -0.28 -9.25
C THR A 105 -2.35 -0.05 -10.67
N GLU A 106 -1.81 1.15 -10.95
CA GLU A 106 -1.17 1.48 -12.22
C GLU A 106 0.01 0.55 -12.52
N LEU A 107 0.87 0.27 -11.53
CA LEU A 107 1.94 -0.72 -11.68
C LEU A 107 1.39 -2.12 -12.03
N ASN A 108 0.36 -2.59 -11.32
CA ASN A 108 -0.25 -3.89 -11.57
C ASN A 108 -0.83 -3.98 -12.99
N VAL A 109 -1.57 -2.96 -13.41
CA VAL A 109 -2.16 -2.89 -14.76
C VAL A 109 -1.08 -2.82 -15.83
N PHE A 110 -0.02 -2.04 -15.59
CA PHE A 110 1.13 -1.96 -16.49
C PHE A 110 1.79 -3.33 -16.68
N LEU A 111 2.09 -4.04 -15.59
CA LEU A 111 2.72 -5.36 -15.64
C LEU A 111 1.84 -6.36 -16.39
N LEU A 112 0.53 -6.35 -16.13
CA LEU A 112 -0.43 -7.22 -16.80
C LEU A 112 -0.46 -6.96 -18.32
N ASN A 113 -0.69 -5.70 -18.72
CA ASN A 113 -0.86 -5.31 -20.11
C ASN A 113 0.43 -5.43 -20.93
N GLU A 114 1.56 -4.99 -20.36
CA GLU A 114 2.81 -4.89 -21.11
C GLU A 114 3.71 -6.12 -20.97
N ILE A 115 3.44 -7.00 -20.02
CA ILE A 115 4.36 -8.09 -19.70
C ILE A 115 3.62 -9.42 -19.55
N SER A 116 2.73 -9.57 -18.58
CA SER A 116 2.14 -10.88 -18.24
C SER A 116 1.47 -11.55 -19.43
N TYR A 117 0.65 -10.83 -20.20
CA TYR A 117 -0.01 -11.38 -21.39
C TYR A 117 0.94 -11.81 -22.51
N LYS A 118 2.19 -11.32 -22.52
CA LYS A 118 3.19 -11.66 -23.55
C LYS A 118 3.97 -12.94 -23.21
N ILE A 119 3.84 -13.44 -21.98
CA ILE A 119 4.61 -14.59 -21.47
C ILE A 119 3.73 -15.72 -20.91
N GLU A 120 2.42 -15.52 -20.86
CA GLU A 120 1.45 -16.44 -20.24
C GLU A 120 1.58 -17.86 -20.79
N ASP A 121 1.50 -18.01 -22.11
CA ASP A 121 1.51 -19.30 -22.82
C ASP A 121 2.90 -19.79 -23.23
N LEU A 122 3.96 -19.12 -22.78
CA LEU A 122 5.33 -19.47 -23.13
C LEU A 122 5.94 -20.45 -22.14
N SER A 123 6.82 -21.31 -22.65
CA SER A 123 7.72 -22.10 -21.79
C SER A 123 8.68 -21.19 -21.01
N ASP A 124 9.24 -21.68 -19.91
CA ASP A 124 10.15 -20.89 -19.07
C ASP A 124 11.36 -20.36 -19.85
N GLU A 125 11.91 -21.15 -20.76
CA GLU A 125 13.06 -20.78 -21.60
C GLU A 125 12.69 -19.66 -22.59
N GLN A 126 11.52 -19.76 -23.25
CA GLN A 126 11.02 -18.72 -24.16
C GLN A 126 10.67 -17.44 -23.40
N ALA A 127 10.05 -17.57 -22.24
CA ALA A 127 9.65 -16.45 -21.39
C ALA A 127 10.88 -15.69 -20.87
N ALA A 128 11.97 -16.36 -20.53
CA ALA A 128 13.18 -15.72 -20.01
C ALA A 128 13.74 -14.68 -20.99
N THR A 129 13.95 -15.06 -22.25
CA THR A 129 14.47 -14.14 -23.28
C THR A 129 13.53 -12.97 -23.53
N ILE A 130 12.21 -13.21 -23.53
CA ILE A 130 11.21 -12.15 -23.74
C ILE A 130 11.13 -11.21 -22.53
N LEU A 131 11.22 -11.75 -21.31
CA LEU A 131 11.22 -10.98 -20.07
C LEU A 131 12.40 -10.02 -20.02
N GLU A 132 13.61 -10.48 -20.35
CA GLU A 132 14.80 -9.61 -20.40
C GLU A 132 14.61 -8.44 -21.36
N ASN A 133 14.17 -8.73 -22.59
CA ASN A 133 13.90 -7.72 -23.61
C ASN A 133 12.83 -6.71 -23.18
N LEU A 134 11.73 -7.19 -22.57
CA LEU A 134 10.70 -6.31 -22.01
C LEU A 134 11.22 -5.50 -20.82
N GLY A 135 12.05 -6.10 -19.96
CA GLY A 135 12.70 -5.46 -18.83
C GLY A 135 13.62 -4.32 -19.25
N ILE A 136 14.41 -4.50 -20.31
CA ILE A 136 15.24 -3.44 -20.92
C ILE A 136 14.32 -2.35 -21.49
N LYS A 137 13.35 -2.74 -22.33
CA LYS A 137 12.43 -1.82 -23.00
C LYS A 137 11.66 -0.92 -22.04
N HIS A 138 11.20 -1.48 -20.93
CA HIS A 138 10.31 -0.81 -19.97
C HIS A 138 11.00 -0.33 -18.70
N ARG A 139 12.33 -0.45 -18.62
CA ARG A 139 13.13 -0.09 -17.43
C ARG A 139 12.80 1.31 -16.91
N GLU A 140 12.78 2.31 -17.79
CA GLU A 140 12.57 3.70 -17.36
C GLU A 140 11.14 3.93 -16.86
N THR A 141 10.15 3.27 -17.47
CA THR A 141 8.75 3.30 -17.00
C THR A 141 8.65 2.74 -15.59
N ILE A 142 9.25 1.57 -15.34
CA ILE A 142 9.25 0.91 -14.03
C ILE A 142 9.99 1.75 -12.99
N ARG A 143 11.13 2.33 -13.37
CA ARG A 143 11.90 3.26 -12.52
C ARG A 143 11.07 4.48 -12.12
N ASN A 144 10.32 5.06 -13.05
CA ASN A 144 9.49 6.23 -12.78
C ASN A 144 8.31 5.90 -11.87
N ILE A 145 7.58 4.81 -12.16
CA ILE A 145 6.53 4.32 -11.28
C ILE A 145 7.07 4.08 -9.87
N ARG A 146 8.21 3.39 -9.73
CA ARG A 146 8.85 3.13 -8.43
C ARG A 146 9.15 4.43 -7.67
N LYS A 147 9.77 5.41 -8.34
CA LYS A 147 10.09 6.71 -7.73
C LYS A 147 8.85 7.48 -7.30
N GLU A 148 7.79 7.43 -8.09
CA GLU A 148 6.52 8.07 -7.74
C GLU A 148 5.88 7.42 -6.52
N ILE A 149 5.86 6.08 -6.45
CA ILE A 149 5.39 5.36 -5.26
C ILE A 149 6.24 5.76 -4.04
N GLU A 150 7.57 5.78 -4.16
CA GLU A 150 8.50 6.16 -3.07
C GLU A 150 8.28 7.60 -2.58
N ASN A 151 8.07 8.55 -3.50
CA ASN A 151 7.76 9.95 -3.16
C ASN A 151 6.40 10.09 -2.46
N LEU A 152 5.37 9.40 -2.95
CA LEU A 152 4.05 9.39 -2.34
C LEU A 152 4.10 8.76 -0.94
N LEU A 153 4.81 7.64 -0.78
CA LEU A 153 5.04 6.98 0.50
C LEU A 153 5.66 7.95 1.50
N TYR A 154 6.75 8.62 1.12
CA TYR A 154 7.45 9.57 1.98
C TYR A 154 6.56 10.77 2.37
N SER A 155 5.74 11.27 1.45
CA SER A 155 4.77 12.32 1.72
C SER A 155 3.71 11.89 2.74
N ASP A 156 3.17 10.68 2.56
CA ASP A 156 2.13 10.15 3.44
C ASP A 156 2.65 9.83 4.84
N LEU A 157 3.88 9.31 4.96
CA LEU A 157 4.51 9.04 6.25
C LEU A 157 4.62 10.29 7.13
N LYS A 158 4.87 11.47 6.54
CA LYS A 158 4.88 12.76 7.28
C LYS A 158 3.54 13.10 7.92
N THR A 159 2.44 12.65 7.32
CA THR A 159 1.08 12.98 7.75
C THR A 159 0.35 11.78 8.36
N LEU A 160 1.03 10.65 8.55
CA LEU A 160 0.45 9.38 8.98
C LEU A 160 -0.26 9.47 10.33
N HIS A 161 0.27 10.29 11.23
CA HIS A 161 -0.28 10.57 12.57
C HIS A 161 -1.67 11.26 12.52
N ASN A 162 -2.05 11.87 11.39
CA ASN A 162 -3.33 12.56 11.24
C ASN A 162 -4.47 11.59 10.89
N ILE A 163 -4.79 10.70 11.83
CA ILE A 163 -5.87 9.70 11.69
C ILE A 163 -7.24 10.35 11.49
N SER A 164 -7.47 11.52 12.12
CA SER A 164 -8.75 12.20 12.03
C SER A 164 -9.10 12.63 10.60
N SER A 165 -8.10 13.05 9.81
CA SER A 165 -8.30 13.44 8.41
C SER A 165 -8.49 12.21 7.54
N PHE A 166 -7.78 11.11 7.82
CA PHE A 166 -7.97 9.85 7.11
C PHE A 166 -9.40 9.30 7.24
N VAL A 167 -9.93 9.24 8.47
CA VAL A 167 -11.28 8.71 8.72
C VAL A 167 -12.37 9.55 8.07
N LYS A 168 -12.15 10.86 7.91
CA LYS A 168 -13.13 11.80 7.35
C LYS A 168 -13.11 11.89 5.83
N ASN A 169 -12.07 11.41 5.16
CA ASN A 169 -11.92 11.61 3.71
C ASN A 169 -12.55 10.44 2.94
N PRO A 170 -13.71 10.63 2.28
CA PRO A 170 -14.30 9.57 1.48
C PRO A 170 -13.38 9.23 0.30
N ARG A 171 -13.25 7.93 0.01
CA ARG A 171 -12.48 7.47 -1.15
C ARG A 171 -13.10 7.99 -2.43
N THR A 172 -12.30 8.67 -3.23
CA THR A 172 -12.66 9.12 -4.57
C THR A 172 -12.00 8.16 -5.55
N THR A 173 -12.79 7.24 -6.13
CA THR A 173 -12.31 6.34 -7.18
C THR A 173 -12.14 7.14 -8.47
N ILE A 174 -10.93 7.62 -8.77
CA ILE A 174 -10.71 8.57 -9.88
C ILE A 174 -10.11 7.94 -11.15
N HIS A 175 -9.50 6.76 -11.10
CA HIS A 175 -8.83 6.22 -12.30
C HIS A 175 -9.57 5.04 -12.94
N LYS A 176 -10.01 5.25 -14.18
CA LYS A 176 -10.37 4.18 -15.11
C LYS A 176 -9.08 3.59 -15.67
N PHE A 177 -8.77 2.36 -15.29
CA PHE A 177 -7.70 1.59 -15.90
C PHE A 177 -8.27 0.76 -17.05
N THR A 178 -7.59 0.78 -18.19
CA THR A 178 -7.96 -0.03 -19.36
C THR A 178 -7.15 -1.32 -19.35
N LEU A 179 -7.84 -2.47 -19.34
CA LEU A 179 -7.25 -3.77 -19.59
C LEU A 179 -7.18 -4.00 -21.09
N ASN A 180 -6.00 -4.31 -21.60
CA ASN A 180 -5.84 -4.67 -23.00
C ASN A 180 -6.03 -6.19 -23.13
N PRO A 181 -6.95 -6.68 -23.97
CA PRO A 181 -7.14 -8.10 -24.12
C PRO A 181 -5.86 -8.76 -24.68
N PRO A 182 -5.55 -10.01 -24.30
CA PRO A 182 -4.35 -10.71 -24.75
C PRO A 182 -4.32 -10.80 -26.29
N SER A 183 -3.14 -10.66 -26.90
CA SER A 183 -2.97 -10.55 -28.36
C SER A 183 -3.57 -11.71 -29.15
N HIS A 184 -3.69 -12.90 -28.56
CA HIS A 184 -4.27 -14.09 -29.19
C HIS A 184 -5.80 -14.08 -29.27
N SER A 185 -6.48 -13.26 -28.44
CA SER A 185 -7.95 -13.13 -28.46
C SER A 185 -8.49 -12.38 -29.69
N LYS A 186 -7.64 -11.64 -30.42
CA LYS A 186 -8.02 -10.95 -31.66
C LYS A 186 -8.11 -11.87 -32.89
N GLN A 187 -7.73 -13.14 -32.77
CA GLN A 187 -7.78 -14.10 -33.88
C GLN A 187 -9.10 -14.90 -33.95
N LEU A 188 -10.02 -14.66 -33.00
CA LEU A 188 -11.32 -15.36 -32.93
C LEU A 188 -12.52 -14.42 -33.14
N ALA A 189 -12.30 -13.22 -33.68
CA ALA A 189 -13.34 -12.24 -34.01
C ALA A 189 -13.41 -11.99 -35.52
#